data_AF-A0A1C6KN11-F1
#
_entry.id   AF-A0A1C6KN11-F1
#
_cell.length_a   1.000
_cell.length_b   1.000
_cell.length_c   1.000
_cell.angle_alpha   90.00
_cell.angle_beta   90.00
_cell.angle_gamma   90.00
#
_symmetry.space_group_name_H-M   'P 1'
#
loop_
_entity.id
_entity.type
_entity.pdbx_description
1 polymer ?
#
loop_
_entity_poly.entity_id
_entity_poly.type
_entity_poly.pdbx_seq_one_letter_code
_entity_poly.pdbx_strand_id
1 'polypeptide(L)'
;MSDEKKNYGIELLRLMSMFYVVIIHILMRGGVLESSNGSQYASAYLLKCITYCAVNCFAIITGYVNFSQEPKKFYYSKFLRLWSQVVTYSFGIQLIAFLFGRQRGIGRLLFSAFPILSGQYWFVCCYAGLFLLMPWLNKFLRTIDTKESIRFSTLLFLFFPVLAQWLHILEIHLQLMKDSVYSG
;
A
#
# COMPACT_ATOMS: atom_id res chain seq x y z
N MET A 1 15.23 -25.37 7.07
CA MET A 1 14.09 -24.90 6.26
C MET A 1 13.37 -26.18 5.85
N SER A 2 12.42 -26.64 6.66
CA SER A 2 11.65 -27.85 6.35
C SER A 2 10.77 -27.55 5.13
N ASP A 3 10.72 -28.50 4.19
CA ASP A 3 9.89 -28.44 2.98
C ASP A 3 8.40 -28.45 3.34
N GLU A 4 7.91 -27.31 3.83
CA GLU A 4 6.49 -27.03 3.88
C GLU A 4 6.02 -26.92 2.41
N LYS A 5 5.12 -27.83 2.01
CA LYS A 5 4.65 -28.03 0.63
C LYS A 5 4.40 -26.70 -0.07
N LYS A 6 5.38 -26.27 -0.87
CA LYS A 6 5.41 -24.96 -1.50
C LYS A 6 4.24 -24.84 -2.46
N ASN A 7 3.27 -24.01 -2.11
CA ASN A 7 2.02 -23.89 -2.85
C ASN A 7 2.24 -22.99 -4.08
N TYR A 8 2.58 -23.60 -5.22
CA TYR A 8 2.89 -22.88 -6.46
C TYR A 8 1.75 -21.95 -6.91
N GLY A 9 0.49 -22.32 -6.65
CA GLY A 9 -0.67 -21.46 -6.95
C GLY A 9 -0.66 -20.16 -6.15
N ILE A 10 -0.29 -20.20 -4.87
CA ILE A 10 -0.20 -19.01 -4.01
C ILE A 10 0.97 -18.12 -4.45
N GLU A 11 2.09 -18.71 -4.84
CA GLU A 11 3.22 -17.94 -5.38
C GLU A 11 2.92 -17.30 -6.73
N LEU A 12 2.24 -18.03 -7.64
CA LEU A 12 1.80 -17.48 -8.92
C LEU A 12 0.82 -16.33 -8.71
N LEU A 13 -0.14 -16.50 -7.79
CA LEU A 13 -1.08 -15.43 -7.45
C LEU A 13 -0.35 -14.21 -6.90
N ARG A 14 0.64 -14.39 -6.03
CA ARG A 14 1.47 -13.29 -5.51
C ARG A 14 2.22 -12.55 -6.62
N LEU A 15 2.79 -13.28 -7.58
CA LEU A 15 3.50 -12.69 -8.71
C LEU A 15 2.54 -11.91 -9.62
N MET A 16 1.38 -12.47 -9.93
CA MET A 16 0.32 -11.79 -10.68
C MET A 16 -0.13 -10.52 -9.95
N SER A 17 -0.33 -10.58 -8.63
CA SER A 17 -0.69 -9.40 -7.85
C SER A 17 0.40 -8.32 -7.86
N MET A 18 1.69 -8.70 -7.76
CA MET A 18 2.81 -7.75 -7.89
C MET A 18 2.79 -7.05 -9.27
N PHE A 19 2.47 -7.78 -10.34
CA PHE A 19 2.36 -7.19 -11.67
C PHE A 19 1.22 -6.14 -11.75
N TYR A 20 0.05 -6.44 -11.17
CA TYR A 20 -1.06 -5.48 -11.11
C TYR A 20 -0.75 -4.23 -10.25
N VAL A 21 0.11 -4.35 -9.24
CA VAL A 21 0.61 -3.19 -8.49
C VAL A 21 1.38 -2.24 -9.42
N VAL A 22 2.10 -2.73 -10.43
CA VAL A 22 2.76 -1.84 -11.42
C VAL A 22 1.72 -1.17 -12.31
N ILE A 23 0.73 -1.92 -12.78
CA ILE A 23 -0.33 -1.40 -13.67
C ILE A 23 -1.08 -0.23 -13.02
N ILE A 24 -1.46 -0.33 -11.73
CA ILE A 24 -2.18 0.77 -11.07
C ILE A 24 -1.36 2.05 -10.97
N HIS A 25 -0.03 1.94 -10.80
CA HIS A 25 0.84 3.12 -10.78
C HIS A 25 0.95 3.76 -12.16
N ILE A 26 0.94 2.97 -13.24
CA ILE A 26 0.87 3.50 -14.61
C ILE A 26 -0.49 4.16 -14.86
N LEU A 27 -1.59 3.53 -14.44
CA LEU A 27 -2.94 4.06 -14.64
C LEU A 27 -3.15 5.42 -13.93
N MET A 28 -2.68 5.53 -12.69
CA MET A 28 -2.85 6.75 -11.88
C MET A 28 -1.73 7.77 -12.12
N ARG A 29 -0.48 7.40 -11.81
CA ARG A 29 0.66 8.33 -11.86
C ARG A 29 1.25 8.49 -13.25
N GLY A 30 1.01 7.53 -14.13
CA GLY A 30 1.40 7.61 -15.54
C GLY A 30 0.42 8.40 -16.42
N GLY A 31 -0.67 8.94 -15.85
CA GLY A 31 -1.60 9.84 -16.54
C GLY A 31 -2.55 9.16 -17.53
N VAL A 32 -2.60 7.83 -17.57
CA VAL A 32 -3.48 7.09 -18.51
C VAL A 32 -4.95 7.45 -18.26
N LEU A 33 -5.40 7.50 -17.00
CA LEU A 33 -6.77 7.91 -16.69
C LEU A 33 -7.05 9.36 -17.09
N GLU A 34 -6.13 10.27 -16.80
CA GLU A 34 -6.28 11.71 -17.10
C GLU A 34 -6.31 11.98 -18.61
N SER A 35 -5.64 11.15 -19.41
CA SER A 35 -5.60 11.26 -20.87
C SER A 35 -6.74 10.54 -21.60
N SER A 36 -7.54 9.75 -20.89
CA SER A 36 -8.57 8.89 -21.48
C SER A 36 -9.96 9.51 -21.44
N ASN A 37 -10.76 9.33 -22.49
CA ASN A 37 -12.14 9.84 -22.57
C ASN A 37 -13.12 8.74 -23.02
N GLY A 38 -14.38 8.86 -22.63
CA GLY A 38 -15.47 7.97 -23.05
C GLY A 38 -15.21 6.48 -22.72
N SER A 39 -15.25 5.62 -23.74
CA SER A 39 -15.06 4.16 -23.60
C SER A 39 -13.66 3.75 -23.12
N GLN A 40 -12.64 4.55 -23.45
CA GLN A 40 -11.26 4.34 -23.00
C GLN A 40 -11.15 4.58 -21.49
N TYR A 41 -11.80 5.63 -20.99
CA TYR A 41 -11.86 5.91 -19.55
C TYR A 41 -12.57 4.78 -18.81
N ALA A 42 -13.72 4.33 -19.31
CA ALA A 42 -14.45 3.21 -18.71
C ALA A 42 -13.58 1.94 -18.60
N SER A 43 -12.83 1.61 -19.66
CA SER A 43 -11.94 0.45 -19.69
C SER A 43 -10.76 0.61 -18.72
N ALA A 44 -10.11 1.78 -18.69
CA ALA A 44 -9.03 2.10 -17.77
C ALA A 44 -9.50 2.09 -16.31
N TYR A 45 -10.72 2.55 -16.06
CA TYR A 45 -11.34 2.55 -14.75
C TYR A 45 -11.70 1.13 -14.28
N LEU A 46 -12.22 0.27 -15.16
CA LEU A 46 -12.43 -1.14 -14.85
C LEU A 46 -11.11 -1.84 -14.51
N LEU A 47 -10.07 -1.59 -15.29
CA LEU A 47 -8.73 -2.12 -15.01
C LEU A 47 -8.20 -1.61 -13.67
N LYS A 48 -8.45 -0.33 -13.34
CA LYS A 48 -8.13 0.25 -12.03
C LYS A 48 -8.82 -0.53 -10.89
N CYS A 49 -10.11 -0.83 -11.01
CA CYS A 49 -10.84 -1.61 -10.00
C CYS A 49 -10.23 -3.00 -9.79
N ILE A 50 -9.87 -3.71 -10.88
CA ILE A 50 -9.22 -5.02 -10.80
C ILE A 50 -7.87 -4.91 -10.09
N THR A 51 -7.08 -3.89 -10.42
CA THR A 51 -5.75 -3.71 -9.82
C THR A 51 -5.81 -3.41 -8.32
N TYR A 52 -6.81 -2.66 -7.84
CA TYR A 52 -7.00 -2.46 -6.39
C TYR A 52 -7.29 -3.77 -5.66
N CYS A 53 -8.14 -4.63 -6.23
CA CYS A 53 -8.39 -5.96 -5.68
C CYS A 53 -7.10 -6.78 -5.61
N ALA A 54 -6.31 -6.76 -6.68
CA ALA A 54 -5.02 -7.47 -6.72
C ALA A 54 -4.02 -6.96 -5.67
N VAL A 55 -3.98 -5.65 -5.39
CA VAL A 55 -3.13 -5.08 -4.32
C VAL A 55 -3.54 -5.62 -2.94
N ASN A 56 -4.83 -5.76 -2.68
CA ASN A 56 -5.32 -6.36 -1.42
C ASN A 56 -4.93 -7.84 -1.31
N CYS A 57 -5.09 -8.60 -2.39
CA CYS A 57 -4.64 -9.99 -2.46
C CYS A 57 -3.13 -10.10 -2.18
N PHE A 58 -2.32 -9.21 -2.77
CA PHE A 58 -0.88 -9.16 -2.53
C PHE A 58 -0.54 -8.99 -1.05
N ALA A 59 -1.20 -8.07 -0.36
CA ALA A 59 -1.00 -7.80 1.06
C ALA A 59 -1.35 -9.03 1.92
N ILE A 60 -2.51 -9.66 1.65
CA ILE A 60 -2.97 -10.86 2.36
C ILE A 60 -2.00 -12.02 2.17
N ILE A 61 -1.62 -12.33 0.92
CA ILE A 61 -0.68 -13.42 0.63
C ILE A 61 0.68 -13.16 1.27
N THR A 62 1.16 -11.91 1.22
CA THR A 62 2.42 -11.53 1.84
C THR A 62 2.37 -11.67 3.36
N GLY A 63 1.24 -11.37 4.00
CA GLY A 63 1.02 -11.63 5.43
C GLY A 63 1.01 -13.12 5.74
N TYR A 64 0.24 -13.90 4.98
CA TYR A 64 0.12 -15.35 5.14
C TYR A 64 1.46 -16.08 5.01
N VAL A 65 2.25 -15.77 3.98
CA VAL A 65 3.56 -16.40 3.72
C VAL A 65 4.62 -15.96 4.74
N ASN A 66 4.51 -14.74 5.29
CA ASN A 66 5.48 -14.26 6.29
C ASN A 66 5.14 -14.71 7.71
N PHE A 67 3.89 -15.08 7.97
CA PHE A 67 3.47 -15.61 9.27
C PHE A 67 4.17 -16.95 9.55
N SER A 68 4.45 -17.21 10.81
CA SER A 68 5.13 -18.42 11.27
C SER A 68 4.65 -18.73 12.67
N GLN A 69 4.35 -19.99 12.95
CA GLN A 69 3.98 -20.48 14.27
C GLN A 69 5.17 -20.43 15.25
N GLU A 70 6.39 -20.67 14.75
CA GLU A 70 7.60 -20.59 15.57
C GLU A 70 8.08 -19.14 15.75
N PRO A 71 8.52 -18.72 16.97
CA PRO A 71 8.98 -17.37 17.23
C PRO A 71 10.26 -17.08 16.44
N LYS A 72 10.10 -16.45 15.27
CA LYS A 72 11.23 -16.02 14.44
C LYS A 72 11.88 -14.81 15.11
N LYS A 73 13.20 -14.84 15.26
CA LYS A 73 13.97 -13.63 15.62
C LYS A 73 13.66 -12.53 14.61
N PHE A 74 13.34 -11.35 15.11
CA PHE A 74 12.92 -10.23 14.27
C PHE A 74 14.15 -9.65 13.55
N TYR A 75 14.28 -9.93 12.26
CA TYR A 75 15.40 -9.44 11.46
C TYR A 75 15.03 -8.12 10.77
N TYR A 76 15.31 -6.99 11.43
CA TYR A 76 15.20 -5.65 10.85
C TYR A 76 16.02 -5.49 9.56
N SER A 77 17.04 -6.33 9.36
CA SER A 77 17.88 -6.37 8.16
C SER A 77 17.06 -6.51 6.86
N LYS A 78 15.97 -7.28 6.85
CA LYS A 78 15.13 -7.43 5.64
C LYS A 78 14.41 -6.13 5.28
N PHE A 79 13.88 -5.44 6.29
CA PHE A 79 13.23 -4.16 6.11
C PHE A 79 14.24 -3.07 5.71
N LEU A 80 15.40 -3.01 6.38
CA LEU A 80 16.46 -2.07 6.01
C LEU A 80 16.96 -2.29 4.58
N ARG A 81 17.06 -3.55 4.14
CA ARG A 81 17.40 -3.88 2.74
C ARG A 81 16.34 -3.35 1.78
N LEU A 82 15.05 -3.63 2.03
CA LEU A 82 13.95 -3.10 1.22
C LEU A 82 13.96 -1.56 1.19
N TRP A 83 14.15 -0.94 2.36
CA TRP A 83 14.20 0.50 2.51
C TRP A 83 15.36 1.12 1.72
N SER A 84 16.56 0.55 1.84
CA SER A 84 17.74 0.98 1.08
C SER A 84 17.49 0.87 -0.43
N GLN A 85 16.87 -0.23 -0.90
CA GLN A 85 16.54 -0.39 -2.31
C GLN A 85 15.57 0.71 -2.77
N VAL A 86 14.48 0.94 -2.03
CA VAL A 86 13.49 1.97 -2.41
C VAL A 86 14.12 3.36 -2.45
N VAL A 87 14.96 3.72 -1.47
CA VAL A 87 15.65 5.02 -1.45
C VAL A 87 16.63 5.13 -2.63
N THR A 88 17.47 4.11 -2.86
CA THR A 88 18.45 4.14 -3.95
C THR A 88 17.79 4.22 -5.32
N TYR A 89 16.74 3.42 -5.58
CA TYR A 89 16.04 3.46 -6.86
C TYR A 89 15.25 4.75 -7.05
N SER A 90 14.57 5.25 -6.01
CA SER A 90 13.82 6.51 -6.10
C SER A 90 14.75 7.69 -6.36
N PHE A 91 15.85 7.76 -5.63
CA PHE A 91 16.86 8.81 -5.81
C PHE A 91 17.57 8.68 -7.17
N GLY A 92 17.96 7.47 -7.57
CA GLY A 92 18.65 7.22 -8.84
C GLY A 92 17.80 7.58 -10.07
N ILE A 93 16.53 7.15 -10.10
CA ILE A 93 15.61 7.49 -11.19
C ILE A 93 15.38 9.01 -11.24
N GLN A 94 15.24 9.64 -10.07
CA GLN A 94 15.03 11.08 -9.95
C GLN A 94 16.25 11.89 -10.40
N LEU A 95 17.46 11.42 -10.09
CA LEU A 95 18.72 12.00 -10.52
C LEU A 95 18.87 11.91 -12.05
N ILE A 96 18.59 10.75 -12.64
CA ILE A 96 18.60 10.58 -14.11
C ILE A 96 17.57 11.53 -14.75
N ALA A 97 16.35 11.59 -14.24
CA ALA A 97 15.31 12.50 -14.77
C ALA A 97 15.70 13.98 -14.68
N PHE A 98 16.47 14.37 -13.65
CA PHE A 98 17.02 15.71 -13.51
C PHE A 98 18.12 15.98 -14.54
N LEU A 99 19.05 15.04 -14.76
CA LEU A 99 20.13 15.15 -15.75
C LEU A 99 19.61 15.30 -17.19
N PHE A 100 18.49 14.64 -17.52
CA PHE A 100 17.82 14.76 -18.82
C PHE A 100 16.90 15.99 -18.94
N GLY A 101 16.91 16.91 -17.96
CA GLY A 101 16.15 18.16 -18.00
C GLY A 101 14.63 18.00 -17.90
N ARG A 102 14.14 16.78 -17.60
CA ARG A 102 12.71 16.44 -17.57
C ARG A 102 12.05 16.80 -16.24
N GLN A 103 12.83 17.18 -15.23
CA GLN A 103 12.35 17.75 -13.97
C GLN A 103 13.15 18.99 -13.55
N ARG A 104 12.44 20.01 -13.07
CA ARG A 104 13.02 21.23 -12.49
C ARG A 104 12.63 21.33 -11.02
N GLY A 105 13.62 21.39 -10.13
CA GLY A 105 13.44 21.69 -8.70
C GLY A 105 14.23 20.78 -7.74
N ILE A 106 15.19 21.37 -7.02
CA ILE A 106 15.99 20.70 -5.96
C ILE A 106 15.10 20.13 -4.84
N GLY A 107 13.96 20.76 -4.55
CA GLY A 107 13.02 20.30 -3.52
C GLY A 107 12.46 18.90 -3.79
N ARG A 108 12.14 18.57 -5.05
CA ARG A 108 11.66 17.21 -5.42
C ARG A 108 12.76 16.17 -5.29
N LEU A 109 14.02 16.55 -5.49
CA LEU A 109 15.18 15.69 -5.26
C LEU A 109 15.30 15.31 -3.78
N LEU A 110 15.10 16.27 -2.87
CA LEU A 110 15.09 16.02 -1.42
C LEU A 110 13.88 15.17 -0.98
N PHE A 111 12.67 15.45 -1.50
CA PHE A 111 11.49 14.62 -1.19
C PHE A 111 11.58 13.19 -1.74
N SER A 112 12.26 12.98 -2.86
CA SER A 112 12.52 11.63 -3.41
C SER A 112 13.53 10.82 -2.59
N ALA A 113 14.41 11.48 -1.81
CA ALA A 113 15.28 10.80 -0.84
C ALA A 113 14.52 10.34 0.43
N PHE A 114 13.35 10.94 0.70
CA PHE A 114 12.46 10.58 1.80
C PHE A 114 11.09 10.13 1.30
N PRO A 115 11.01 8.98 0.60
CA PRO A 115 9.76 8.47 0.03
C PRO A 115 8.66 8.27 1.09
N ILE A 116 9.04 8.03 2.35
CA ILE A 116 8.11 7.86 3.48
C ILE A 116 7.42 9.16 3.87
N LEU A 117 8.15 10.29 3.91
CA LEU A 117 7.58 11.59 4.30
C LEU A 117 6.78 12.23 3.16
N SER A 118 7.11 11.90 1.91
CA SER A 118 6.47 12.48 0.73
C SER A 118 5.07 11.93 0.43
N GLY A 119 4.65 10.83 1.07
CA GLY A 119 3.39 10.13 0.76
C GLY A 119 3.33 9.52 -0.65
N GLN A 120 4.40 9.65 -1.43
CA GLN A 120 4.45 9.21 -2.84
C GLN A 120 4.42 7.68 -2.97
N TYR A 121 4.82 6.96 -1.93
CA TYR A 121 4.84 5.50 -1.90
C TYR A 121 4.00 5.00 -0.74
N TRP A 122 2.69 5.25 -0.81
CA TRP A 122 1.72 4.92 0.25
C TRP A 122 1.88 3.49 0.77
N PHE A 123 2.07 2.53 -0.14
CA PHE A 123 2.22 1.12 0.19
C PHE A 123 3.48 0.86 1.02
N VAL A 124 4.59 1.55 0.72
CA VAL A 124 5.85 1.42 1.47
C VAL A 124 5.69 1.97 2.89
N CYS A 125 4.99 3.09 3.07
CA CYS A 125 4.69 3.65 4.39
C CYS A 125 3.83 2.70 5.22
N CYS A 126 2.73 2.20 4.64
CA CYS A 126 1.87 1.22 5.31
C CYS A 126 2.62 -0.07 5.64
N TYR A 127 3.46 -0.56 4.72
CA TYR A 127 4.28 -1.74 4.95
C TYR A 127 5.31 -1.53 6.06
N ALA A 128 5.93 -0.34 6.13
CA ALA A 128 6.86 0.01 7.21
C ALA A 128 6.15 0.01 8.58
N GLY A 129 4.98 0.65 8.67
CA GLY A 129 4.17 0.64 9.90
C GLY A 129 3.75 -0.78 10.30
N LEU A 130 3.28 -1.58 9.33
CA LEU A 130 2.93 -2.98 9.57
C LEU A 130 4.15 -3.80 10.02
N PHE A 131 5.31 -3.59 9.41
CA PHE A 131 6.54 -4.28 9.78
C PHE A 131 6.96 -3.94 11.21
N LEU A 132 6.79 -2.69 11.65
CA LEU A 132 7.00 -2.34 13.05
C LEU A 132 6.00 -3.05 13.96
N LEU A 133 4.72 -3.17 13.56
CA LEU A 133 3.67 -3.81 14.36
C LEU A 133 3.69 -5.35 14.35
N MET A 134 4.38 -5.97 13.40
CA MET A 134 4.45 -7.43 13.23
C MET A 134 4.83 -8.24 14.50
N PRO A 135 5.80 -7.86 15.37
CA PRO A 135 6.14 -8.68 16.52
C PRO A 135 4.98 -8.75 17.53
N TRP A 136 4.26 -7.65 17.73
CA TRP A 136 3.08 -7.61 18.60
C TRP A 136 1.89 -8.34 17.96
N LEU A 137 1.66 -8.13 16.67
CA LEU A 137 0.62 -8.84 15.91
C LEU A 137 0.82 -10.36 15.95
N ASN A 138 2.06 -10.83 15.70
CA ASN A 138 2.37 -12.25 15.73
C ASN A 138 2.21 -12.84 17.14
N LYS A 139 2.56 -12.10 18.20
CA LYS A 139 2.33 -12.54 19.59
C LYS A 139 0.83 -12.64 19.88
N PHE A 140 0.05 -11.65 19.47
CA PHE A 140 -1.40 -11.64 19.66
C PHE A 140 -2.09 -12.80 18.92
N LEU A 141 -1.75 -13.00 17.64
CA LEU A 141 -2.33 -14.06 16.81
C LEU A 141 -2.02 -15.48 17.30
N ARG A 142 -0.98 -15.67 18.11
CA ARG A 142 -0.65 -16.98 18.71
C ARG A 142 -1.42 -17.27 19.99
N THR A 143 -1.88 -16.23 20.68
CA THR A 143 -2.59 -16.37 21.96
C THR A 143 -4.08 -16.60 21.74
N ILE A 144 -4.65 -16.05 20.66
CA ILE A 144 -6.08 -16.14 20.36
C ILE A 144 -6.43 -17.45 19.63
N ASP A 145 -7.63 -17.96 19.88
CA ASP A 145 -8.14 -19.09 19.10
C ASP A 145 -8.46 -18.67 17.65
N THR A 146 -8.47 -19.63 16.74
CA THR A 146 -8.77 -19.40 15.31
C THR A 146 -10.17 -18.81 15.14
N LYS A 147 -11.16 -19.24 15.94
CA LYS A 147 -12.53 -18.69 15.88
C LYS A 147 -12.58 -17.23 16.32
N GLU A 148 -11.83 -16.88 17.35
CA GLU A 148 -11.72 -15.49 17.83
C GLU A 148 -10.97 -14.60 16.84
N SER A 149 -9.90 -15.11 16.22
CA SER A 149 -9.17 -14.40 15.16
C SER A 149 -10.06 -14.09 13.97
N ILE A 150 -10.91 -15.03 13.54
CA ILE A 150 -11.86 -14.81 12.44
C ILE A 150 -12.91 -13.78 12.84
N ARG A 151 -13.50 -13.89 14.05
CA ARG A 151 -14.47 -12.90 14.55
C ARG A 151 -13.86 -11.50 14.60
N PHE A 152 -12.65 -11.36 15.16
CA PHE A 152 -11.92 -10.10 15.22
C PHE A 152 -11.64 -9.53 13.83
N SER A 153 -11.16 -10.36 12.90
CA SER A 153 -10.89 -9.93 11.53
C SER A 153 -12.16 -9.50 10.79
N THR A 154 -13.29 -10.18 11.01
CA THR A 154 -14.60 -9.79 10.45
C THR A 154 -15.08 -8.46 11.05
N LEU A 155 -14.93 -8.27 12.36
CA LEU A 155 -15.27 -7.01 13.02
C LEU A 155 -14.45 -5.85 12.45
N LEU A 156 -13.13 -6.03 12.27
CA LEU A 156 -12.29 -5.02 11.63
C LEU A 156 -12.73 -4.74 10.19
N PHE A 157 -13.02 -5.78 9.41
CA PHE A 157 -13.47 -5.63 8.02
C PHE A 157 -14.78 -4.83 7.91
N LEU A 158 -15.69 -4.97 8.87
CA LEU A 158 -16.94 -4.20 8.91
C LEU A 158 -16.74 -2.80 9.50
N PHE A 159 -15.85 -2.65 10.48
CA PHE A 159 -15.62 -1.40 11.19
C PHE A 159 -14.90 -0.36 10.34
N PHE A 160 -13.84 -0.73 9.63
CA PHE A 160 -13.01 0.23 8.88
C PHE A 160 -13.75 0.99 7.79
N PRO A 161 -14.60 0.36 6.95
CA PRO A 161 -15.40 1.09 5.96
C PRO A 161 -16.38 2.07 6.61
N VAL A 162 -17.02 1.67 7.70
CA VAL A 162 -17.97 2.53 8.43
C VAL A 162 -17.26 3.74 9.03
N LEU A 163 -16.10 3.53 9.66
CA LEU A 163 -15.28 4.62 10.18
C LEU A 163 -14.82 5.57 9.08
N ALA A 164 -14.34 5.04 7.94
CA ALA A 164 -13.90 5.84 6.81
C ALA A 164 -15.04 6.70 6.25
N GLN A 165 -16.24 6.11 6.10
CA GLN A 165 -17.42 6.83 5.64
C GLN A 165 -17.82 7.95 6.62
N TRP A 166 -17.79 7.66 7.92
CA TRP A 166 -18.14 8.62 8.96
C TRP A 166 -17.17 9.80 9.01
N LEU A 167 -15.87 9.54 8.92
CA LEU A 167 -14.83 10.58 8.86
C LEU A 167 -15.00 11.49 7.63
N HIS A 168 -15.35 10.90 6.47
CA HIS A 168 -15.60 11.68 5.26
C HIS A 168 -16.83 12.59 5.39
N ILE A 169 -17.92 12.10 5.99
CA ILE A 169 -19.12 12.91 6.26
C ILE A 169 -18.80 14.05 7.23
N LEU A 170 -18.01 13.79 8.27
CA LEU A 170 -17.58 14.80 9.22
C LEU A 170 -16.76 15.91 8.54
N GLU A 171 -15.84 15.54 7.65
CA GLU A 171 -15.04 16.49 6.86
C GLU A 171 -15.91 17.40 5.99
N ILE A 172 -16.90 16.83 5.30
CA ILE A 172 -17.89 17.60 4.50
C ILE A 172 -18.66 18.57 5.40
N HIS A 173 -19.11 18.12 6.58
CA HIS A 173 -19.86 18.96 7.49
C HIS A 173 -19.02 20.13 8.04
N LEU A 174 -17.75 19.87 8.37
CA LEU A 174 -16.81 20.90 8.80
C LEU A 174 -16.52 21.92 7.69
N GLN A 175 -16.43 21.48 6.43
CA GLN A 175 -16.28 22.38 5.28
C GLN A 175 -17.51 23.28 5.10
N LEU A 176 -18.73 22.72 5.18
CA LEU A 176 -19.96 23.49 5.09
C LEU A 176 -20.09 24.53 6.23
N MET A 177 -19.70 24.19 7.45
CA MET A 177 -19.68 25.14 8.56
C MET A 177 -18.66 26.27 8.34
N LYS A 178 -17.50 25.94 7.78
CA LYS A 178 -16.46 26.93 7.45
C LYS A 178 -16.95 27.90 6.37
N ASP A 179 -17.56 27.39 5.31
CA ASP A 179 -18.05 28.21 4.19
C ASP A 179 -19.22 29.11 4.60
N SER A 180 -20.12 28.63 5.49
CA SER A 180 -21.20 29.43 6.08
C SER A 180 -20.67 30.66 6.84
N VAL A 181 -19.61 30.50 7.64
CA VAL A 181 -19.01 31.57 8.45
C VAL A 181 -18.29 32.64 7.61
N TYR A 182 -17.75 32.30 6.44
CA TYR A 182 -17.09 33.27 5.55
C TYR A 182 -18.05 33.95 4.55
N SER A 183 -19.32 33.54 4.53
CA SER A 183 -20.33 34.02 3.57
C SER A 183 -21.36 35.01 4.16
N GLY A 184 -21.23 35.36 5.44
CA GLY A 184 -22.04 36.38 6.13
C GLY A 184 -21.17 37.50 6.69
#